data_AF-A0A091I7L0-F1
#
_entry.id   AF-A0A091I7L0-F1
#
_cell.length_a   1.000
_cell.length_b   1.000
_cell.length_c   1.000
_cell.angle_alpha   90.00
_cell.angle_beta   90.00
_cell.angle_gamma   90.00
#
_symmetry.space_group_name_H-M   'P 1'
#
loop_
_entity.id
_entity.type
_entity.pdbx_description
1 polymer ?
#
loop_
_entity_poly.entity_id
_entity_poly.type
_entity_poly.pdbx_seq_one_letter_code
_entity_poly.pdbx_strand_id
1 'polypeptide(L)'
;TLGTQTDYRDGEAQTDPYSPEYVTRGSSVPELLTLATLTWGRGLPAGLDEVEMIERAREKRAWEATLPPLDSPSQIAKWRKMMEDMERKEWAFREKEIEKLQELRLEVFKKLLWRQEQIQNELRSKRLDDHWQNHQKAKEEKIKKIEHDCALMLRKLIAKRKNVMGKLERRDIIRDYSDFASQTYAPLSRTGYFPDKHSQRYVVENLYLNTFAGLCELEACLPDSVTHVKIKAPKPKCMITETGYVKRSARLEVELAQVHQ
;
A
#
# COMPACT_ATOMS: atom_id res chain seq x y z
N THR A 1 51.43 -29.46 -3.54
CA THR A 1 52.27 -28.63 -2.65
C THR A 1 51.46 -28.36 -1.39
N LEU A 2 51.87 -28.91 -0.24
CA LEU A 2 51.19 -28.66 1.04
C LEU A 2 51.64 -27.28 1.54
N GLY A 3 50.73 -26.30 1.54
CA GLY A 3 50.98 -24.98 2.12
C GLY A 3 50.73 -25.03 3.62
N THR A 4 51.74 -24.67 4.41
CA THR A 4 51.61 -24.44 5.85
C THR A 4 50.95 -23.08 6.07
N GLN A 5 49.76 -23.08 6.67
CA GLN A 5 49.01 -21.89 7.05
C GLN A 5 49.29 -21.60 8.53
N THR A 6 49.68 -20.37 8.86
CA THR A 6 49.88 -19.93 10.25
C THR A 6 48.53 -19.64 10.91
N ASP A 7 48.42 -19.92 12.21
CA ASP A 7 47.20 -19.69 13.00
C ASP A 7 46.87 -18.19 13.18
N TYR A 8 47.87 -17.32 13.01
CA TYR A 8 47.74 -15.87 13.14
C TYR A 8 47.81 -15.17 11.78
N ARG A 9 47.06 -14.07 11.64
CA ARG A 9 47.16 -13.18 10.48
C ARG A 9 48.43 -12.33 10.58
N ASP A 10 49.00 -11.96 9.43
CA ASP A 10 50.25 -11.18 9.35
C ASP A 10 50.21 -9.88 10.18
N GLY A 11 49.05 -9.22 10.26
CA GLY A 11 48.87 -8.00 11.06
C GLY A 11 48.82 -8.23 12.58
N GLU A 12 48.49 -9.45 13.03
CA GLU A 12 48.45 -9.81 14.46
C GLU A 12 49.85 -10.18 14.98
N ALA A 13 50.78 -10.53 14.08
CA ALA A 13 52.18 -10.77 14.40
C ALA A 13 53.01 -9.47 14.50
N GLN A 14 52.42 -8.31 14.17
CA GLN A 14 53.11 -7.02 14.18
C GLN A 14 53.13 -6.45 15.60
N THR A 15 54.25 -6.63 16.30
CA THR A 15 54.49 -6.03 17.62
C THR A 15 55.16 -4.65 17.49
N ASP A 16 55.07 -3.85 18.56
CA ASP A 16 55.88 -2.65 18.67
C ASP A 16 57.38 -2.99 18.53
N PRO A 17 58.17 -2.16 17.83
CA PRO A 17 59.59 -2.40 17.68
C PRO A 17 60.27 -2.47 19.06
N TYR A 18 61.12 -3.47 19.25
CA TYR A 18 61.81 -3.72 20.52
C TYR A 18 62.63 -2.50 20.97
N SER A 19 62.37 -2.01 22.19
CA SER A 19 63.11 -0.93 22.85
C SER A 19 64.01 -1.50 23.97
N PRO A 20 65.35 -1.50 23.79
CA PRO A 20 66.27 -2.04 24.79
C PRO A 20 66.37 -1.14 26.04
N GLU A 21 66.65 -1.74 27.18
CA GLU A 21 66.94 -1.03 28.43
C GLU A 21 68.26 -0.23 28.30
N TYR A 22 68.29 0.97 28.85
CA TYR A 22 69.44 1.88 28.79
C TYR A 22 69.94 2.26 30.19
N VAL A 23 71.23 2.56 30.31
CA VAL A 23 71.86 3.05 31.54
C VAL A 23 72.53 4.40 31.26
N THR A 24 72.10 5.45 31.97
CA THR A 24 72.70 6.78 31.87
C THR A 24 73.92 6.89 32.79
N ARG A 25 75.07 7.29 32.23
CA ARG A 25 76.28 7.62 32.99
C ARG A 25 76.41 9.15 33.09
N GLY A 26 76.04 9.72 34.24
CA GLY A 26 76.15 11.16 34.50
C GLY A 26 74.95 11.73 35.26
N SER A 27 75.05 12.99 35.68
CA SER A 27 73.95 13.73 36.33
C SER A 27 72.95 14.35 35.35
N SER A 28 73.21 14.31 34.05
CA SER A 28 72.32 14.85 33.01
C SER A 28 71.57 13.74 32.27
N VAL A 29 70.27 13.95 32.06
CA VAL A 29 69.40 13.04 31.32
C VAL A 29 69.41 13.45 29.84
N PRO A 30 69.75 12.54 28.89
CA PRO A 30 69.75 12.87 27.47
C PRO A 30 68.35 13.17 26.93
N GLU A 31 68.26 14.12 25.98
CA GLU A 31 66.98 14.60 25.42
C GLU A 31 66.12 13.49 24.82
N LEU A 32 66.75 12.49 24.19
CA LEU A 32 66.06 11.36 23.58
C LEU A 32 65.19 10.59 24.59
N LEU A 33 65.61 10.51 25.86
CA LEU A 33 64.84 9.82 26.90
C LEU A 33 63.59 10.58 27.33
N THR A 34 63.57 11.91 27.13
CA THR A 34 62.36 12.72 27.36
C THR A 34 61.31 12.50 26.26
N LEU A 35 61.70 11.91 25.13
CA LEU A 35 60.82 11.57 24.01
C LEU A 35 60.38 10.11 24.02
N ALA A 36 60.75 9.33 25.04
CA ALA A 36 60.39 7.92 25.14
C ALA A 36 58.86 7.67 25.21
N THR A 37 58.07 8.71 25.47
CA THR A 37 56.60 8.65 25.42
C THR A 37 56.04 8.63 24.00
N LEU A 38 56.82 9.04 22.99
CA LEU A 38 56.44 8.98 21.58
C LEU A 38 56.79 7.59 21.03
N THR A 39 55.78 6.84 20.61
CA THR A 39 55.95 5.51 20.01
C THR A 39 55.31 5.45 18.63
N TRP A 40 55.63 4.41 17.85
CA TRP A 40 55.03 4.22 16.53
C TRP A 40 53.50 4.15 16.63
N GLY A 41 52.80 4.99 15.86
CA GLY A 41 51.34 5.12 15.94
C GLY A 41 50.82 5.93 17.15
N ARG A 42 51.69 6.33 18.07
CA ARG A 42 51.42 7.30 19.17
C ARG A 42 52.46 8.42 19.12
N GLY A 43 52.42 9.15 18.02
CA GLY A 43 53.23 10.33 17.76
C GLY A 43 54.58 10.11 17.09
N LEU A 44 54.73 8.98 16.41
CA LEU A 44 55.70 8.80 15.34
C LEU A 44 54.98 8.17 14.13
N PRO A 45 55.26 8.60 12.88
CA PRO A 45 56.23 9.64 12.49
C PRO A 45 55.81 11.04 12.96
N ALA A 46 56.81 11.85 13.34
CA ALA A 46 56.58 13.13 14.01
C ALA A 46 55.78 14.11 13.14
N GLY A 47 54.62 14.54 13.63
CA GLY A 47 53.81 15.61 13.05
C GLY A 47 54.28 17.01 13.49
N LEU A 48 53.61 18.06 12.98
CA LEU A 48 53.91 19.45 13.35
C LEU A 48 53.76 19.67 14.87
N ASP A 49 52.67 19.20 15.47
CA ASP A 49 52.39 19.37 16.90
C ASP A 49 53.47 18.72 17.79
N GLU A 50 53.98 17.55 17.37
CA GLU A 50 55.04 16.84 18.10
C GLU A 50 56.39 17.56 17.96
N VAL A 51 56.69 18.10 16.79
CA VAL A 51 57.89 18.92 16.59
C VAL A 51 57.81 20.20 17.43
N GLU A 52 56.68 20.90 17.42
CA GLU A 52 56.45 22.10 18.25
C GLU A 52 56.58 21.79 19.75
N MET A 53 56.06 20.65 20.20
CA MET A 53 56.22 20.18 21.59
C MET A 53 57.71 19.96 21.93
N ILE A 54 58.48 19.33 21.04
CA ILE A 54 59.91 19.06 21.23
C ILE A 54 60.71 20.36 21.28
N GLU A 55 60.44 21.29 20.36
CA GLU A 55 61.11 22.60 20.31
C GLU A 55 60.82 23.39 21.58
N ARG A 56 59.58 23.43 22.03
CA ARG A 56 59.20 24.07 23.29
C ARG A 56 59.88 23.45 24.51
N ALA A 57 60.02 22.11 24.54
CA ALA A 57 60.74 21.44 25.60
C ALA A 57 62.23 21.84 25.62
N ARG A 58 62.84 22.04 24.44
CA ARG A 58 64.22 22.56 24.33
C ARG A 58 64.33 24.01 24.77
N GLU A 59 63.41 24.87 24.35
CA GLU A 59 63.34 26.26 24.80
C GLU A 59 63.20 26.36 26.32
N LYS A 60 62.37 25.49 26.91
CA LYS A 60 62.22 25.40 28.37
C LYS A 60 63.53 25.01 29.06
N ARG A 61 64.23 23.98 28.58
CA ARG A 61 65.54 23.59 29.14
C ARG A 61 66.59 24.69 28.98
N ALA A 62 66.63 25.36 27.83
CA ALA A 62 67.55 26.47 27.59
C ALA A 62 67.26 27.64 28.54
N TRP A 63 65.98 27.92 28.79
CA TRP A 63 65.55 28.92 29.77
C TRP A 63 65.87 28.51 31.22
N GLU A 64 65.66 27.24 31.60
CA GLU A 64 66.03 26.72 32.92
C GLU A 64 67.53 26.87 33.21
N ALA A 65 68.37 26.68 32.18
CA ALA A 65 69.81 26.92 32.29
C ALA A 65 70.17 28.40 32.53
N THR A 66 69.30 29.36 32.20
CA THR A 66 69.51 30.80 32.46
C THR A 66 69.07 31.26 33.85
N LEU A 67 68.50 30.37 34.66
CA LEU A 67 67.99 30.72 35.98
C LEU A 67 69.12 31.07 36.96
N PRO A 68 68.95 32.10 37.81
CA PRO A 68 69.96 32.48 38.79
C PRO A 68 70.10 31.43 39.91
N PRO A 69 71.30 31.26 40.51
CA PRO A 69 71.51 30.42 41.69
C PRO A 69 70.67 30.86 42.90
N LEU A 70 70.43 29.94 43.83
CA LEU A 70 69.54 30.12 44.99
C LEU A 70 70.26 30.60 46.27
N ASP A 71 71.34 31.37 46.14
CA ASP A 71 72.23 31.68 47.26
C ASP A 71 71.79 32.90 48.09
N SER A 72 71.06 33.86 47.48
CA SER A 72 70.65 35.12 48.12
C SER A 72 69.13 35.40 48.04
N PRO A 73 68.51 36.04 49.06
CA PRO A 73 67.06 36.30 49.07
C PRO A 73 66.59 37.18 47.89
N SER A 74 67.44 38.08 47.40
CA SER A 74 67.17 38.89 46.21
C SER A 74 67.24 38.09 44.90
N GLN A 75 68.11 37.08 44.82
CA GLN A 75 68.18 36.14 43.69
C GLN A 75 67.00 35.18 43.70
N ILE A 76 66.57 34.70 44.88
CA ILE A 76 65.37 33.87 45.05
C ILE A 76 64.12 34.62 44.60
N ALA A 77 64.00 35.92 44.93
CA ALA A 77 62.87 36.74 44.48
C ALA A 77 62.86 36.91 42.95
N LYS A 78 64.03 37.05 42.31
CA LYS A 78 64.15 37.08 40.84
C LYS A 78 63.80 35.73 40.22
N TRP A 79 64.28 34.64 40.80
CA TRP A 79 63.99 33.27 40.36
C TRP A 79 62.49 32.99 40.38
N ARG A 80 61.81 33.32 41.49
CA ARG A 80 60.35 33.17 41.62
C ARG A 80 59.60 33.94 40.54
N LYS A 81 59.96 35.20 40.30
CA LYS A 81 59.32 36.01 39.24
C LYS A 81 59.50 35.39 37.87
N MET A 82 60.71 34.93 37.55
CA MET A 82 60.98 34.25 36.29
C MET A 82 60.14 32.97 36.15
N MET A 83 60.03 32.16 37.20
CA MET A 83 59.19 30.94 37.20
C MET A 83 57.71 31.26 36.98
N GLU A 84 57.15 32.21 37.73
CA GLU A 84 55.75 32.60 37.56
C GLU A 84 55.47 33.17 36.16
N ASP A 85 56.40 33.97 35.61
CA ASP A 85 56.28 34.51 34.25
C ASP A 85 56.30 33.40 33.20
N MET A 86 57.15 32.38 33.38
CA MET A 86 57.21 31.24 32.48
C MET A 86 55.97 30.35 32.60
N GLU A 87 55.53 30.05 33.81
CA GLU A 87 54.29 29.31 34.06
C GLU A 87 53.11 30.00 33.38
N ARG A 88 52.94 31.31 33.53
CA ARG A 88 51.85 32.05 32.87
C ARG A 88 51.90 31.94 31.35
N LYS A 89 53.09 31.97 30.75
CA LYS A 89 53.25 31.74 29.30
C LYS A 89 52.86 30.32 28.92
N GLU A 90 53.25 29.33 29.74
CA GLU A 90 52.91 27.94 29.48
C GLU A 90 51.39 27.67 29.60
N TRP A 91 50.74 28.26 30.60
CA TRP A 91 49.30 28.22 30.80
C TRP A 91 48.56 28.88 29.65
N ALA A 92 48.98 30.07 29.22
CA ALA A 92 48.37 30.77 28.08
C ALA A 92 48.48 29.98 26.77
N PHE A 93 49.56 29.22 26.57
CA PHE A 93 49.67 28.33 25.41
C PHE A 93 48.68 27.17 25.49
N ARG A 94 48.60 26.47 26.64
CA ARG A 94 47.65 25.37 26.84
C ARG A 94 46.20 25.83 26.68
N GLU A 95 45.90 27.03 27.19
CA GLU A 95 44.57 27.63 27.07
C GLU A 95 44.20 27.84 25.59
N LYS A 96 45.11 28.33 24.76
CA LYS A 96 44.90 28.46 23.30
C LYS A 96 44.69 27.11 22.62
N GLU A 97 45.40 26.05 23.02
CA GLU A 97 45.19 24.70 22.47
C GLU A 97 43.80 24.17 22.82
N ILE A 98 43.39 24.35 24.07
CA ILE A 98 42.05 23.97 24.55
C ILE A 98 40.98 24.76 23.79
N GLU A 99 41.18 26.06 23.59
CA GLU A 99 40.27 26.92 22.83
C GLU A 99 40.10 26.42 21.39
N LYS A 100 41.20 26.16 20.67
CA LYS A 100 41.15 25.57 19.31
C LYS A 100 40.36 24.26 19.27
N LEU A 101 40.61 23.35 20.23
CA LEU A 101 39.87 22.08 20.32
C LEU A 101 38.39 22.29 20.62
N GLN A 102 38.05 23.27 21.47
CA GLN A 102 36.67 23.62 21.79
C GLN A 102 35.96 24.25 20.59
N GLU A 103 36.63 25.11 19.83
CA GLU A 103 36.11 25.68 18.57
C GLU A 103 35.75 24.59 17.57
N LEU A 104 36.66 23.64 17.33
CA LEU A 104 36.40 22.50 16.45
C LEU A 104 35.21 21.65 16.92
N ARG A 105 35.11 21.39 18.23
CA ARG A 105 33.96 20.69 18.81
C ARG A 105 32.65 21.47 18.61
N LEU A 106 32.68 22.78 18.83
CA LEU A 106 31.53 23.67 18.63
C LEU A 106 31.07 23.69 17.17
N GLU A 107 31.99 23.70 16.22
CA GLU A 107 31.65 23.61 14.79
C GLU A 107 30.92 22.30 14.46
N VAL A 108 31.41 21.17 14.98
CA VAL A 108 30.73 19.88 14.83
C VAL A 108 29.34 19.92 15.46
N PHE A 109 29.20 20.47 16.66
CA PHE A 109 27.90 20.60 17.32
C PHE A 109 26.92 21.47 16.54
N LYS A 110 27.38 22.60 15.98
CA LYS A 110 26.55 23.46 15.11
C LYS A 110 26.02 22.68 13.90
N LYS A 111 26.87 21.89 13.24
CA LYS A 111 26.47 21.05 12.09
C LYS A 111 25.43 19.99 12.49
N LEU A 112 25.61 19.37 13.66
CA LEU A 112 24.66 18.37 14.17
C LEU A 112 23.30 18.99 14.54
N LEU A 113 23.30 20.15 15.19
CA LEU A 113 22.08 20.89 15.52
C LEU A 113 21.32 21.29 14.26
N TRP A 114 22.03 21.81 13.26
CA TRP A 114 21.43 22.16 11.98
C TRP A 114 20.78 20.94 11.31
N ARG A 115 21.46 19.79 11.32
CA ARG A 115 20.90 18.54 10.78
C ARG A 115 19.65 18.08 11.54
N GLN A 116 19.67 18.15 12.87
CA GLN A 116 18.50 17.81 13.68
C GLN A 116 17.33 18.74 13.38
N GLU A 117 17.57 20.04 13.24
CA GLU A 117 16.55 21.02 12.92
C GLU A 117 15.93 20.77 11.55
N GLN A 118 16.74 20.45 10.53
CA GLN A 118 16.24 20.09 9.19
C GLN A 118 15.31 18.88 9.26
N ILE A 119 15.72 17.80 9.93
CA ILE A 119 14.89 16.60 10.11
C ILE A 119 13.56 16.95 10.81
N GLN A 120 13.61 17.76 11.87
CA GLN A 120 12.41 18.19 12.59
C GLN A 120 11.50 19.07 11.73
N ASN A 121 12.06 19.92 10.88
CA ASN A 121 11.30 20.76 9.95
C ASN A 121 10.62 19.92 8.87
N GLU A 122 11.31 18.93 8.30
CA GLU A 122 10.72 18.00 7.34
C GLU A 122 9.55 17.22 7.95
N LEU A 123 9.71 16.71 9.18
CA LEU A 123 8.64 16.01 9.89
C LEU A 123 7.46 16.94 10.25
N ARG A 124 7.73 18.20 10.56
CA ARG A 124 6.68 19.21 10.76
C ARG A 124 5.93 19.51 9.46
N SER A 125 6.64 19.68 8.35
CA SER A 125 6.05 19.90 7.02
C SER A 125 5.13 18.74 6.64
N LYS A 126 5.61 17.49 6.72
CA LYS A 126 4.81 16.30 6.39
C LYS A 126 3.52 16.22 7.21
N ARG A 127 3.60 16.50 8.52
CA ARG A 127 2.40 16.54 9.38
C ARG A 127 1.40 17.61 8.95
N LEU A 128 1.88 18.81 8.60
CA LEU A 128 1.02 19.89 8.09
C LEU A 128 0.38 19.49 6.75
N ASP A 129 1.15 18.87 5.86
CA ASP A 129 0.66 18.39 4.56
C ASP A 129 -0.42 17.32 4.74
N ASP A 130 -0.22 16.35 5.63
CA ASP A 130 -1.22 15.32 5.96
C ASP A 130 -2.51 15.93 6.51
N HIS A 131 -2.38 16.88 7.44
CA HIS A 131 -3.54 17.61 7.96
C HIS A 131 -4.27 18.38 6.85
N TRP A 132 -3.53 19.07 5.98
CA TRP A 132 -4.09 19.81 4.86
C TRP A 132 -4.81 18.88 3.89
N GLN A 133 -4.22 17.74 3.53
CA GLN A 133 -4.84 16.74 2.65
C GLN A 133 -6.13 16.19 3.24
N ASN A 134 -6.16 15.90 4.54
CA ASN A 134 -7.36 15.41 5.22
C ASN A 134 -8.49 16.45 5.21
N HIS A 135 -8.16 17.72 5.49
CA HIS A 135 -9.12 18.81 5.39
C HIS A 135 -9.62 19.02 3.96
N GLN A 136 -8.73 18.89 2.98
CA GLN A 136 -9.06 19.01 1.56
C GLN A 136 -10.01 17.89 1.11
N LYS A 137 -9.73 16.62 1.49
CA LYS A 137 -10.63 15.49 1.22
C LYS A 137 -12.01 15.70 1.85
N ALA A 138 -12.07 16.11 3.12
CA ALA A 138 -13.33 16.38 3.80
C ALA A 138 -14.12 17.52 3.14
N LYS A 139 -13.42 18.54 2.62
CA LYS A 139 -14.04 19.60 1.82
C LYS A 139 -14.59 19.07 0.50
N GLU A 140 -13.81 18.27 -0.23
CA GLU A 140 -14.22 17.67 -1.50
C GLU A 140 -15.43 16.74 -1.35
N GLU A 141 -15.49 15.93 -0.27
CA GLU A 141 -16.65 15.11 0.03
C GLU A 141 -17.92 15.94 0.26
N LYS A 142 -17.80 17.08 0.96
CA LYS A 142 -18.92 18.01 1.14
C LYS A 142 -19.36 18.62 -0.19
N ILE A 143 -18.41 19.00 -1.05
CA ILE A 143 -18.70 19.52 -2.40
C ILE A 143 -19.44 18.46 -3.22
N LYS A 144 -18.96 17.20 -3.23
CA LYS A 144 -19.62 16.10 -3.93
C LYS A 144 -21.06 15.86 -3.45
N LYS A 145 -21.31 15.98 -2.14
CA LYS A 145 -22.68 15.91 -1.59
C LYS A 145 -23.56 17.02 -2.12
N ILE A 146 -23.06 18.27 -2.11
CA ILE A 146 -23.78 19.43 -2.65
C ILE A 146 -24.07 19.25 -4.14
N GLU A 147 -23.10 18.80 -4.93
CA GLU A 147 -23.28 18.53 -6.36
C GLU A 147 -24.33 17.45 -6.61
N HIS A 148 -24.30 16.37 -5.84
CA HIS A 148 -25.29 15.30 -5.92
C HIS A 148 -26.69 15.81 -5.58
N ASP A 149 -26.82 16.59 -4.51
CA ASP A 149 -28.09 17.19 -4.08
C ASP A 149 -28.61 18.17 -5.14
N CYS A 150 -27.74 18.99 -5.71
CA CYS A 150 -28.08 19.86 -6.84
C CYS A 150 -28.60 19.04 -8.03
N ALA A 151 -27.92 17.97 -8.42
CA ALA A 151 -28.36 17.10 -9.52
C ALA A 151 -29.69 16.38 -9.22
N LEU A 152 -29.91 15.95 -7.97
CA LEU A 152 -31.19 15.38 -7.53
C LEU A 152 -32.31 16.42 -7.59
N MET A 153 -32.07 17.62 -7.08
CA MET A 153 -33.03 18.72 -7.07
C MET A 153 -33.39 19.15 -8.49
N LEU A 154 -32.41 19.28 -9.38
CA LEU A 154 -32.63 19.56 -10.80
C LEU A 154 -33.49 18.47 -11.46
N ARG A 155 -33.19 17.18 -11.22
CA ARG A 155 -34.02 16.07 -11.73
C ARG A 155 -35.46 16.13 -11.22
N LYS A 156 -35.66 16.41 -9.92
CA LYS A 156 -36.99 16.58 -9.33
C LYS A 156 -37.74 17.76 -9.94
N LEU A 157 -37.06 18.89 -10.16
CA LEU A 157 -37.64 20.07 -10.81
C LEU A 157 -38.05 19.77 -12.26
N ILE A 158 -37.21 19.08 -13.03
CA ILE A 158 -37.53 18.66 -14.40
C ILE A 158 -38.75 17.73 -14.40
N ALA A 159 -38.82 16.76 -13.48
CA ALA A 159 -39.96 15.86 -13.36
C ALA A 159 -41.26 16.61 -13.00
N LYS A 160 -41.21 17.55 -12.05
CA LYS A 160 -42.35 18.42 -11.72
C LYS A 160 -42.77 19.31 -12.89
N ARG A 161 -41.82 19.80 -13.68
CA ARG A 161 -42.08 20.62 -14.88
C ARG A 161 -42.84 19.83 -15.95
N LYS A 162 -42.66 18.51 -16.05
CA LYS A 162 -43.45 17.68 -16.99
C LYS A 162 -44.95 17.71 -16.64
N ASN A 163 -45.29 17.70 -15.35
CA ASN A 163 -46.68 17.70 -14.85
C ASN A 163 -46.98 18.93 -13.99
N VAL A 164 -46.81 20.14 -14.53
CA VAL A 164 -47.00 21.42 -13.79
C VAL A 164 -48.38 21.51 -13.12
N MET A 165 -49.42 21.06 -13.82
CA MET A 165 -50.81 21.13 -13.36
C MET A 165 -51.17 20.03 -12.33
N GLY A 166 -50.26 19.09 -12.03
CA GLY A 166 -50.48 18.00 -11.08
C GLY A 166 -51.63 17.06 -11.44
N LYS A 167 -52.10 17.05 -12.69
CA LYS A 167 -53.20 16.19 -13.14
C LYS A 167 -52.72 14.74 -13.20
N LEU A 168 -53.54 13.83 -12.67
CA LEU A 168 -53.34 12.39 -12.83
C LEU A 168 -53.57 12.02 -14.30
N GLU A 169 -52.55 11.51 -14.96
CA GLU A 169 -52.65 11.02 -16.33
C GLU A 169 -53.33 9.65 -16.33
N ARG A 170 -54.28 9.45 -17.26
CA ARG A 170 -54.86 8.12 -17.50
C ARG A 170 -53.79 7.22 -18.13
N ARG A 171 -53.78 5.95 -17.72
CA ARG A 171 -52.88 4.93 -18.26
C ARG A 171 -53.11 4.75 -19.75
N ASP A 172 -52.04 4.81 -20.54
CA ASP A 172 -52.06 4.57 -21.98
C ASP A 172 -51.47 3.17 -22.28
N ILE A 173 -52.36 2.22 -22.60
CA ILE A 173 -52.00 0.81 -22.76
C ILE A 173 -51.03 0.63 -23.93
N ILE A 174 -51.25 1.33 -25.05
CA ILE A 174 -50.42 1.15 -26.25
C ILE A 174 -48.98 1.58 -25.94
N ARG A 175 -48.83 2.70 -25.23
CA ARG A 175 -47.52 3.22 -24.82
C ARG A 175 -46.82 2.32 -23.79
N ASP A 176 -47.58 1.74 -22.86
CA ASP A 176 -47.02 0.81 -21.88
C ASP A 176 -46.49 -0.47 -22.53
N TYR A 177 -47.14 -0.99 -23.57
CA TYR A 177 -46.67 -2.19 -24.27
C TYR A 177 -45.60 -1.90 -25.33
N SER A 178 -45.44 -0.64 -25.76
CA SER A 178 -44.36 -0.24 -26.66
C SER A 178 -43.03 0.06 -25.95
N ASP A 179 -43.08 0.52 -24.69
CA ASP A 179 -41.89 0.78 -23.88
C ASP A 179 -41.54 -0.42 -22.98
N PHE A 180 -40.39 -1.04 -23.21
CA PHE A 180 -39.90 -2.15 -22.38
C PHE A 180 -39.51 -1.72 -20.96
N ALA A 181 -39.27 -0.44 -20.72
CA ALA A 181 -39.03 0.10 -19.38
C ALA A 181 -40.34 0.37 -18.59
N SER A 182 -41.50 0.12 -19.19
CA SER A 182 -42.79 0.32 -18.54
C SER A 182 -43.02 -0.65 -17.37
N GLN A 183 -44.00 -0.34 -16.53
CA GLN A 183 -44.39 -1.20 -15.42
C GLN A 183 -44.90 -2.59 -15.86
N THR A 184 -45.35 -2.73 -17.11
CA THR A 184 -45.89 -3.99 -17.62
C THR A 184 -44.80 -5.05 -17.74
N TYR A 185 -43.61 -4.65 -18.21
CA TYR A 185 -42.46 -5.55 -18.37
C TYR A 185 -41.49 -5.49 -17.20
N ALA A 186 -41.27 -4.30 -16.63
CA ALA A 186 -40.35 -4.06 -15.52
C ALA A 186 -41.09 -3.41 -14.33
N PRO A 187 -41.91 -4.18 -13.59
CA PRO A 187 -42.64 -3.65 -12.45
C PRO A 187 -41.69 -3.22 -11.32
N LEU A 188 -41.92 -2.03 -10.78
CA LEU A 188 -41.18 -1.51 -9.64
C LEU A 188 -41.64 -2.23 -8.37
N SER A 189 -40.71 -2.73 -7.54
CA SER A 189 -41.03 -3.47 -6.30
C SER A 189 -42.01 -2.75 -5.36
N ARG A 190 -41.97 -1.41 -5.30
CA ARG A 190 -42.89 -0.60 -4.48
C ARG A 190 -44.37 -0.73 -4.87
N THR A 191 -44.70 -1.20 -6.09
CA THR A 191 -46.09 -1.42 -6.51
C THR A 191 -46.63 -2.74 -5.98
N GLY A 192 -45.77 -3.64 -5.47
CA GLY A 192 -46.16 -4.93 -4.91
C GLY A 192 -46.53 -5.99 -5.95
N TYR A 193 -46.44 -5.67 -7.25
CA TYR A 193 -46.68 -6.62 -8.32
C TYR A 193 -45.39 -7.35 -8.69
N PHE A 194 -45.36 -8.65 -8.39
CA PHE A 194 -44.24 -9.54 -8.67
C PHE A 194 -44.75 -10.66 -9.58
N PRO A 195 -44.45 -10.64 -10.90
CA PRO A 195 -45.01 -11.60 -11.84
C PRO A 195 -44.64 -13.05 -11.50
N ASP A 196 -43.48 -13.26 -10.87
CA ASP A 196 -42.96 -14.60 -10.54
C ASP A 196 -43.44 -15.14 -9.18
N LYS A 197 -44.19 -14.36 -8.37
CA LYS A 197 -44.57 -14.75 -7.00
C LYS A 197 -45.49 -15.98 -6.93
N HIS A 198 -46.12 -16.34 -8.04
CA HIS A 198 -47.04 -17.48 -8.13
C HIS A 198 -46.69 -18.44 -9.27
N SER A 199 -45.47 -18.40 -9.82
CA SER A 199 -45.07 -19.29 -10.92
C SER A 199 -45.25 -20.76 -10.56
N GLN A 200 -44.95 -21.15 -9.31
CA GLN A 200 -45.14 -22.50 -8.78
C GLN A 200 -46.60 -23.00 -8.83
N ARG A 201 -47.61 -22.11 -8.81
CA ARG A 201 -49.03 -22.53 -8.88
C ARG A 201 -49.41 -23.13 -10.23
N TYR A 202 -48.67 -22.78 -11.27
CA TYR A 202 -48.92 -23.23 -12.64
C TYR A 202 -47.96 -24.36 -13.05
N VAL A 203 -47.02 -24.73 -12.17
CA VAL A 203 -46.18 -25.91 -12.38
C VAL A 203 -47.05 -27.14 -12.16
N VAL A 204 -47.35 -27.85 -13.25
CA VAL A 204 -48.11 -29.09 -13.19
C VAL A 204 -47.13 -30.23 -12.88
N GLU A 205 -46.99 -30.56 -11.60
CA GLU A 205 -46.28 -31.77 -11.16
C GLU A 205 -47.27 -32.94 -11.16
N ASN A 206 -47.11 -33.86 -12.09
CA ASN A 206 -47.96 -35.04 -12.18
C ASN A 206 -47.10 -36.31 -12.14
N LEU A 207 -47.38 -37.19 -11.18
CA LEU A 207 -46.70 -38.47 -10.98
C LEU A 207 -46.76 -39.36 -12.23
N TYR A 208 -47.85 -39.23 -13.00
CA TYR A 208 -48.08 -40.03 -14.19
C TYR A 208 -47.20 -39.62 -15.39
N LEU A 209 -46.60 -38.43 -15.39
CA LEU A 209 -45.76 -37.96 -16.50
C LEU A 209 -44.34 -38.54 -16.48
N ASN A 210 -43.87 -39.02 -15.32
CA ASN A 210 -42.49 -39.47 -15.13
C ASN A 210 -42.28 -40.96 -15.46
N THR A 211 -43.36 -41.74 -15.56
CA THR A 211 -43.29 -43.20 -15.72
C THR A 211 -44.11 -43.61 -16.93
N PHE A 212 -43.58 -44.53 -17.74
CA PHE A 212 -44.31 -45.06 -18.89
C PHE A 212 -45.69 -45.64 -18.51
N ALA A 213 -45.76 -46.39 -17.41
CA ALA A 213 -47.02 -46.91 -16.88
C ALA A 213 -48.04 -45.79 -16.58
N GLY A 214 -47.58 -44.67 -16.02
CA GLY A 214 -48.42 -43.50 -15.75
C GLY A 214 -48.91 -42.82 -17.03
N LEU A 215 -48.10 -42.78 -18.09
CA LEU A 215 -48.55 -42.25 -19.39
C LEU A 215 -49.66 -43.13 -19.99
N CYS A 216 -49.56 -44.45 -19.87
CA CYS A 216 -50.61 -45.37 -20.31
C CYS A 216 -51.91 -45.20 -19.50
N GLU A 217 -51.81 -44.92 -18.20
CA GLU A 217 -52.97 -44.60 -17.37
C GLU A 217 -53.62 -43.27 -17.78
N LEU A 218 -52.81 -42.25 -18.06
CA LEU A 218 -53.31 -40.98 -18.59
C LEU A 218 -54.00 -41.17 -19.95
N GLU A 219 -53.42 -41.97 -20.84
CA GLU A 219 -54.01 -42.32 -22.13
C GLU A 219 -55.35 -43.04 -21.95
N ALA A 220 -55.44 -43.98 -21.00
CA ALA A 220 -56.67 -44.70 -20.70
C ALA A 220 -57.76 -43.83 -20.06
N CYS A 221 -57.39 -42.77 -19.34
CA CYS A 221 -58.34 -41.79 -18.80
C CYS A 221 -58.89 -40.83 -19.87
N LEU A 222 -58.21 -40.68 -21.00
CA LEU A 222 -58.72 -39.87 -22.11
C LEU A 222 -59.84 -40.62 -22.84
N PRO A 223 -60.90 -39.93 -23.28
CA PRO A 223 -61.94 -40.57 -24.05
C PRO A 223 -61.39 -41.06 -25.39
N ASP A 224 -61.86 -42.21 -25.86
CA ASP A 224 -61.50 -42.85 -27.14
C ASP A 224 -61.53 -41.92 -28.35
N SER A 225 -62.28 -40.80 -28.29
CA SER A 225 -62.27 -39.77 -29.34
C SER A 225 -60.95 -39.03 -29.50
N VAL A 226 -60.12 -38.99 -28.47
CA VAL A 226 -58.82 -38.30 -28.45
C VAL A 226 -57.70 -39.24 -28.88
N THR A 227 -57.79 -40.52 -28.50
CA THR A 227 -56.77 -41.55 -28.78
C THR A 227 -57.00 -42.28 -30.10
N HIS A 228 -58.25 -42.53 -30.48
CA HIS A 228 -58.59 -43.22 -31.73
C HIS A 228 -59.11 -42.25 -32.79
N VAL A 229 -58.53 -42.35 -34.00
CA VAL A 229 -59.00 -41.61 -35.17
C VAL A 229 -60.38 -42.12 -35.57
N LYS A 230 -61.41 -41.30 -35.38
CA LYS A 230 -62.76 -41.58 -35.88
C LYS A 230 -62.82 -41.38 -37.40
N ILE A 231 -62.44 -42.41 -38.15
CA ILE A 231 -62.62 -42.44 -39.60
C ILE A 231 -64.10 -42.70 -39.89
N LYS A 232 -64.86 -41.63 -40.10
CA LYS A 232 -66.22 -41.73 -40.66
C LYS A 232 -66.10 -41.64 -42.17
N ALA A 233 -66.38 -42.74 -42.88
CA ALA A 233 -66.60 -42.67 -44.31
C ALA A 233 -67.77 -41.69 -44.59
N PRO A 234 -67.64 -40.77 -45.55
CA PRO A 234 -68.73 -39.86 -45.89
C PRO A 234 -69.96 -40.68 -46.31
N LYS A 235 -71.11 -40.45 -45.66
CA LYS A 235 -72.37 -41.10 -46.06
C LYS A 235 -72.71 -40.67 -47.50
N PRO A 236 -73.04 -41.61 -48.41
CA PRO A 236 -73.46 -41.25 -49.75
C PRO A 236 -74.74 -40.42 -49.69
N LYS A 237 -74.72 -39.18 -50.22
CA LYS A 237 -75.86 -38.24 -50.15
C LYS A 237 -77.11 -38.76 -50.87
N CYS A 238 -76.95 -39.51 -51.96
CA CYS A 238 -78.05 -40.12 -52.73
C CYS A 238 -77.59 -41.48 -53.29
N MET A 239 -78.46 -42.49 -53.21
CA MET A 239 -78.23 -43.83 -53.75
C MET A 239 -78.33 -43.91 -55.28
N ILE A 240 -79.01 -42.92 -55.88
CA ILE A 240 -79.33 -42.83 -57.30
C ILE A 240 -78.60 -41.61 -57.89
N THR A 241 -78.11 -41.72 -59.13
CA THR A 241 -77.65 -40.56 -59.93
C THR A 241 -78.85 -39.74 -60.40
N GLU A 242 -78.63 -38.48 -60.81
CA GLU A 242 -79.70 -37.64 -61.38
C GLU A 242 -80.37 -38.30 -62.62
N THR A 243 -79.65 -39.23 -63.26
CA THR A 243 -80.08 -40.03 -64.41
C THR A 243 -80.79 -41.35 -64.07
N GLY A 244 -81.10 -41.62 -62.79
CA GLY A 244 -81.89 -42.79 -62.39
C GLY A 244 -81.10 -44.09 -62.14
N TYR A 245 -79.77 -44.08 -62.27
CA TYR A 245 -78.94 -45.28 -62.06
C TYR A 245 -78.47 -45.43 -60.61
N VAL A 246 -78.41 -46.67 -60.11
CA VAL A 246 -77.89 -47.00 -58.77
C VAL A 246 -76.37 -46.85 -58.73
N LYS A 247 -75.87 -46.02 -57.81
CA LYS A 247 -74.43 -45.79 -57.61
C LYS A 247 -73.74 -47.04 -57.08
N ARG A 248 -72.45 -47.25 -57.42
CA ARG A 248 -71.68 -48.45 -57.06
C ARG A 248 -71.70 -48.77 -55.56
N SER A 249 -71.68 -47.75 -54.70
CA SER A 249 -71.75 -47.89 -53.24
C SER A 249 -73.09 -48.41 -52.73
N ALA A 250 -74.16 -48.30 -53.52
CA ALA A 250 -75.54 -48.65 -53.15
C ALA A 250 -76.03 -49.98 -53.76
N ARG A 251 -75.26 -50.59 -54.68
CA ARG A 251 -75.67 -51.82 -55.39
C ARG A 251 -75.84 -53.02 -54.46
N LEU A 252 -74.89 -53.21 -53.54
CA LEU A 252 -74.93 -54.29 -52.55
C LEU A 252 -76.20 -54.20 -51.69
N GLU A 253 -76.57 -53.00 -51.25
CA GLU A 253 -77.77 -52.79 -50.42
C GLU A 253 -79.06 -53.06 -51.21
N VAL A 254 -79.11 -52.71 -52.50
CA VAL A 254 -80.25 -53.01 -53.38
C VAL A 254 -80.33 -54.52 -53.69
N GLU A 255 -79.20 -55.18 -53.95
CA GLU A 255 -79.14 -56.63 -54.16
C GLU A 255 -79.58 -57.40 -52.91
N LEU A 256 -79.09 -57.00 -51.72
CA LEU A 256 -79.53 -57.58 -50.44
C LEU A 256 -81.03 -57.37 -50.20
N ALA A 257 -81.57 -56.19 -50.54
CA ALA A 257 -83.00 -55.91 -50.43
C ALA A 257 -83.86 -56.76 -51.39
N GLN A 258 -83.33 -57.15 -52.56
CA GLN A 258 -84.01 -58.03 -53.51
C GLN A 258 -83.95 -59.51 -53.09
N VAL A 259 -82.87 -59.95 -52.44
CA VAL A 259 -82.71 -61.33 -51.95
C VAL A 259 -83.56 -61.61 -50.70
N HIS A 260 -83.84 -60.58 -49.89
CA HIS A 260 -84.68 -60.68 -48.69
C HIS A 260 -86.18 -60.43 -48.92
N GLN A 261 -86.61 -60.30 -50.18
CA GLN A 261 -88.02 -60.25 -50.60
C GLN A 261 -88.46 -61.61 -51.17
#